data_AF-A0A536VLR6-F1
#
_entry.id   AF-A0A536VLR6-F1
#
_cell.length_a   1.000
_cell.length_b   1.000
_cell.length_c   1.000
_cell.angle_alpha   90.00
_cell.angle_beta   90.00
_cell.angle_gamma   90.00
#
_symmetry.space_group_name_H-M   'P 1'
#
loop_
_entity.id
_entity.type
_entity.pdbx_description
1 polymer ?
#
loop_
_entity_poly.entity_id
_entity_poly.type
_entity_poly.pdbx_seq_one_letter_code
_entity_poly.pdbx_strand_id
1 'polypeptide(L)'
;MNNAPVIRIHPADDVVIARRQLLSGTVLPGEGVTVSGLIPPGHKVAVHAIPAGAPVRRYNQVIGSAKQDIAPGQHVHSHNLEFSHVALDYAVGQGLHATDYVDTPATFDGIVRADGRIATRNYIGVLTSVNCS
;
A
#
# COMPACT_ATOMS: atom_id res chain seq x y z
N MET A 1 12.15 15.04 10.02
CA MET A 1 10.80 14.55 9.65
C MET A 1 10.59 14.81 8.16
N ASN A 2 10.25 13.78 7.38
CA ASN A 2 10.01 13.96 5.95
C ASN A 2 8.73 14.79 5.74
N ASN A 3 8.86 16.03 5.28
CA ASN A 3 7.76 17.00 5.11
C ASN A 3 7.19 17.00 3.68
N ALA A 4 7.48 15.96 2.88
CA ALA A 4 6.94 15.83 1.54
C ALA A 4 5.40 15.92 1.56
N PRO A 5 4.74 16.67 0.66
CA PRO A 5 3.28 16.85 0.66
C PRO A 5 2.50 15.60 0.20
N VAL A 6 3.20 14.61 -0.37
CA VAL A 6 2.64 13.37 -0.90
C VAL A 6 3.47 12.16 -0.44
N ILE A 7 2.89 10.96 -0.57
CA ILE A 7 3.59 9.66 -0.40
C ILE A 7 3.48 8.89 -1.71
N ARG A 8 4.64 8.45 -2.21
CA ARG A 8 4.78 7.40 -3.22
C ARG A 8 5.06 6.08 -2.51
N ILE A 9 4.31 5.03 -2.85
CA ILE A 9 4.42 3.74 -2.18
C ILE A 9 5.34 2.82 -2.99
N HIS A 10 5.17 2.80 -4.31
CA HIS A 10 6.06 2.09 -5.22
C HIS A 10 6.56 3.00 -6.35
N PRO A 11 7.82 2.83 -6.84
CA PRO A 11 8.35 3.62 -7.95
C PRO A 11 7.49 3.53 -9.23
N ALA A 12 6.87 2.37 -9.48
CA ALA A 12 6.01 2.12 -10.64
C ALA A 12 4.53 2.52 -10.44
N ASP A 13 4.19 3.29 -9.39
CA ASP A 13 2.82 3.79 -9.21
C ASP A 13 2.51 4.96 -10.16
N ASP A 14 1.33 4.96 -10.76
CA ASP A 14 0.85 6.05 -11.63
C ASP A 14 0.30 7.24 -10.81
N VAL A 15 0.10 7.01 -9.52
CA VAL A 15 -0.48 7.97 -8.58
C VAL A 15 0.30 8.06 -7.28
N VAL A 16 0.24 9.23 -6.64
CA VAL A 16 0.71 9.46 -5.27
C VAL A 16 -0.42 9.88 -4.35
N ILE A 17 -0.23 9.71 -3.04
CA ILE A 17 -1.26 10.03 -2.04
C ILE A 17 -0.95 11.36 -1.36
N ALA A 18 -1.91 12.29 -1.37
CA ALA A 18 -1.80 13.56 -0.67
C ALA A 18 -1.78 13.35 0.85
N ARG A 19 -0.78 13.92 1.55
CA ARG A 19 -0.68 13.87 3.03
C ARG A 19 -1.41 15.01 3.72
N ARG A 20 -1.76 16.03 2.94
CA ARG A 20 -2.47 17.25 3.35
C ARG A 20 -3.30 17.76 2.18
N GLN A 21 -4.14 18.76 2.41
CA GLN A 21 -4.85 19.40 1.31
C GLN A 21 -3.86 20.05 0.34
N LEU A 22 -4.04 19.75 -0.95
CA LEU A 22 -3.29 20.36 -2.05
C LEU A 22 -4.24 21.27 -2.81
N LEU A 23 -3.71 22.42 -3.22
CA LEU A 23 -4.43 23.41 -4.00
C LEU A 23 -3.80 23.51 -5.40
N SER A 24 -4.55 24.08 -6.33
CA SER A 24 -4.06 24.33 -7.69
C SER A 24 -2.77 25.13 -7.64
N GLY A 25 -1.78 24.75 -8.46
CA GLY A 25 -0.46 25.38 -8.47
C GLY A 25 0.52 24.83 -7.42
N THR A 26 0.10 23.90 -6.55
CA THR A 26 1.03 23.23 -5.64
C THR A 26 2.01 22.37 -6.45
N VAL A 27 3.31 22.70 -6.38
CA VAL A 27 4.37 21.91 -7.02
C VAL A 27 4.70 20.70 -6.16
N LEU A 28 4.87 19.54 -6.81
CA LEU A 28 5.33 18.28 -6.23
C LEU A 28 6.72 17.95 -6.81
N PRO A 29 7.82 18.46 -6.23
CA PRO A 29 9.14 18.40 -6.87
C PRO A 29 9.65 16.97 -7.07
N GLY A 30 9.37 16.08 -6.11
CA GLY A 30 9.76 14.66 -6.20
C GLY A 30 9.03 13.87 -7.29
N GLU A 31 7.97 14.44 -7.86
CA GLU A 31 7.18 13.82 -8.93
C GLU A 31 7.27 14.58 -10.26
N GLY A 32 7.86 15.79 -10.26
CA GLY A 32 7.92 16.64 -11.45
C GLY A 32 6.55 17.17 -11.92
N VAL A 33 5.56 17.26 -11.02
CA VAL A 33 4.17 17.59 -11.35
C VAL A 33 3.65 18.78 -10.57
N THR A 34 2.76 19.57 -11.18
CA THR A 34 2.00 20.63 -10.51
C THR A 34 0.53 20.25 -10.40
N VAL A 35 -0.04 20.38 -9.19
CA VAL A 35 -1.43 20.02 -8.91
C VAL A 35 -2.40 20.93 -9.66
N SER A 36 -3.44 20.34 -10.25
CA SER A 36 -4.57 21.06 -10.83
C SER A 36 -5.81 20.89 -9.95
N GLY A 37 -6.35 22.00 -9.44
CA GLY A 37 -7.55 21.99 -8.59
C GLY A 37 -7.27 21.58 -7.14
N LEU A 38 -8.33 21.25 -6.40
CA LEU A 38 -8.27 20.88 -4.98
C LEU A 38 -8.20 19.37 -4.81
N ILE A 39 -7.24 18.91 -4.01
CA ILE A 39 -7.06 17.48 -3.68
C ILE A 39 -7.04 17.32 -2.15
N PRO A 40 -8.04 16.65 -1.56
CA PRO A 40 -8.09 16.42 -0.11
C PRO A 40 -6.96 15.49 0.40
N PRO A 41 -6.63 15.52 1.70
CA PRO A 41 -5.75 14.53 2.32
C PRO A 41 -6.26 13.10 2.08
N GLY A 42 -5.35 12.16 1.83
CA GLY A 42 -5.65 10.76 1.55
C GLY A 42 -6.07 10.46 0.10
N HIS A 43 -6.28 11.49 -0.73
CA HIS A 43 -6.70 11.32 -2.12
C HIS A 43 -5.49 11.19 -3.07
N LYS A 44 -5.76 10.69 -4.28
CA LYS A 44 -4.75 10.35 -5.29
C LYS A 44 -4.47 11.52 -6.22
N VAL A 45 -3.21 11.73 -6.56
CA VAL A 45 -2.74 12.68 -7.58
C VAL A 45 -2.08 11.87 -8.70
N ALA A 46 -2.46 12.10 -9.95
CA ALA A 46 -1.76 11.49 -11.10
C ALA A 46 -0.36 12.09 -11.26
N VAL A 47 0.65 11.26 -11.50
CA VAL A 47 2.05 11.72 -11.68
C VAL A 47 2.50 11.78 -13.14
N HIS A 48 1.69 11.26 -14.05
CA HIS A 48 1.84 11.40 -15.50
C HIS A 48 0.45 11.40 -16.15
N ALA A 49 0.40 11.54 -17.47
CA ALA A 49 -0.85 11.43 -18.22
C ALA A 49 -1.32 9.97 -18.25
N ILE A 50 -2.60 9.74 -18.00
CA ILE A 50 -3.25 8.43 -18.02
C ILE A 50 -4.43 8.52 -19.00
N PRO A 51 -4.35 7.93 -20.19
CA PRO A 51 -5.44 7.94 -21.16
C PRO A 51 -6.69 7.22 -20.66
N ALA A 52 -7.86 7.60 -21.17
CA ALA A 52 -9.11 6.87 -20.93
C ALA A 52 -8.97 5.37 -21.26
N GLY A 53 -9.52 4.52 -20.40
CA GLY A 53 -9.43 3.06 -20.49
C GLY A 53 -8.10 2.47 -20.01
N ALA A 54 -7.04 3.27 -19.83
CA ALA A 54 -5.76 2.77 -19.36
C ALA A 54 -5.84 2.31 -17.89
N PRO A 55 -5.10 1.25 -17.51
CA PRO A 55 -5.01 0.82 -16.12
C PRO A 55 -4.32 1.89 -15.27
N VAL A 56 -4.76 2.03 -14.02
CA VAL A 56 -4.15 2.89 -13.00
C VAL A 56 -3.51 2.03 -11.93
N ARG A 57 -2.23 2.27 -11.64
CA ARG A 57 -1.43 1.51 -10.67
C ARG A 57 -1.23 2.25 -9.36
N ARG A 58 -1.37 1.52 -8.26
CA ARG A 58 -0.96 1.90 -6.90
C ARG A 58 -0.50 0.64 -6.18
N TYR A 59 0.54 0.73 -5.33
CA TYR A 59 1.19 -0.46 -4.75
C TYR A 59 1.81 -1.40 -5.81
N ASN A 60 2.16 -0.88 -6.98
CA ASN A 60 2.50 -1.64 -8.19
C ASN A 60 1.39 -2.58 -8.69
N GLN A 61 0.14 -2.37 -8.27
CA GLN A 61 -1.01 -3.17 -8.67
C GLN A 61 -2.03 -2.32 -9.39
N VAL A 62 -2.70 -2.89 -10.40
CA VAL A 62 -3.79 -2.22 -11.09
C VAL A 62 -4.97 -2.11 -10.13
N ILE A 63 -5.40 -0.88 -9.84
CA ILE A 63 -6.53 -0.58 -8.93
C ILE A 63 -7.83 -0.25 -9.68
N GLY A 64 -7.77 -0.20 -11.01
CA GLY A 64 -8.89 0.19 -11.86
C GLY A 64 -8.40 0.72 -13.20
N SER A 65 -9.31 1.28 -13.99
CA SER A 65 -9.02 1.99 -15.24
C SER A 65 -9.54 3.43 -15.20
N ALA A 66 -8.89 4.31 -15.96
CA ALA A 66 -9.33 5.69 -16.09
C ALA A 66 -10.64 5.77 -16.90
N LYS A 67 -11.65 6.47 -16.40
CA LYS A 67 -12.93 6.70 -17.11
C LYS A 67 -12.83 7.71 -18.24
N GLN A 68 -11.81 8.55 -18.18
CA GLN A 68 -11.51 9.65 -19.08
C GLN A 68 -10.01 9.92 -19.02
N ASP A 69 -9.50 10.77 -19.92
CA ASP A 69 -8.11 11.20 -19.85
C ASP A 69 -7.84 11.93 -18.53
N ILE A 70 -6.78 11.51 -17.83
CA ILE A 70 -6.32 12.12 -16.59
C ILE A 70 -4.97 12.76 -16.86
N ALA A 71 -4.89 14.08 -16.73
CA ALA A 71 -3.64 14.83 -16.88
C ALA A 71 -2.77 14.72 -15.61
N PRO A 72 -1.43 14.87 -15.72
CA PRO A 72 -0.56 14.97 -14.56
C PRO A 72 -1.05 16.06 -13.60
N GLY A 73 -1.06 15.76 -12.30
CA GLY A 73 -1.45 16.69 -11.24
C GLY A 73 -2.96 16.72 -10.95
N GLN A 74 -3.76 16.00 -11.72
CA GLN A 74 -5.19 15.88 -11.47
C GLN A 74 -5.51 14.96 -10.30
N HIS A 75 -6.64 15.25 -9.67
CA HIS A 75 -7.25 14.43 -8.65
C HIS A 75 -7.80 13.12 -9.25
N VAL A 76 -7.30 11.96 -8.81
CA VAL A 76 -7.81 10.65 -9.22
C VAL A 76 -8.78 10.10 -8.17
N HIS A 77 -10.05 9.94 -8.53
CA HIS A 77 -11.10 9.41 -7.65
C HIS A 77 -12.26 8.81 -8.45
N SER A 78 -13.39 8.50 -7.81
CA SER A 78 -14.51 7.74 -8.40
C SER A 78 -15.16 8.44 -9.60
N HIS A 79 -14.95 9.75 -9.75
CA HIS A 79 -15.43 10.52 -10.90
C HIS A 79 -14.62 10.26 -12.18
N ASN A 80 -13.35 9.86 -12.08
CA ASN A 80 -12.47 9.60 -13.23
C ASN A 80 -11.72 8.26 -13.17
N LEU A 81 -11.95 7.44 -12.15
CA LEU A 81 -11.45 6.08 -11.98
C LEU A 81 -12.64 5.12 -11.78
N GLU A 82 -12.58 3.96 -12.41
CA GLU A 82 -13.51 2.84 -12.18
C GLU A 82 -12.78 1.55 -11.86
N PHE A 83 -13.49 0.67 -11.15
CA PHE A 83 -13.10 -0.72 -11.09
C PHE A 83 -13.38 -1.38 -12.44
N SER A 84 -12.35 -1.89 -13.08
CA SER A 84 -12.47 -2.73 -14.27
C SER A 84 -12.19 -4.19 -13.90
N HIS A 85 -12.93 -5.09 -14.54
CA HIS A 85 -12.64 -6.52 -14.44
C HIS A 85 -11.32 -6.80 -15.17
N VAL A 86 -10.30 -7.22 -14.43
CA VAL A 86 -9.04 -7.68 -14.99
C VAL A 86 -9.02 -9.19 -14.93
N ALA A 87 -8.87 -9.86 -16.08
CA ALA A 87 -8.53 -11.28 -16.09
C ALA A 87 -7.06 -11.38 -15.62
N LEU A 88 -6.85 -11.87 -14.40
CA LEU A 88 -5.52 -12.01 -13.82
C LEU A 88 -5.00 -13.42 -14.10
N ASP A 89 -3.84 -13.50 -14.74
CA ASP A 89 -2.96 -14.66 -14.57
C ASP A 89 -2.29 -14.50 -13.20
N TYR A 90 -2.68 -15.35 -12.25
CA TYR A 90 -2.22 -15.26 -10.86
C TYR A 90 -0.71 -15.52 -10.72
N ALA A 91 -0.05 -16.04 -11.75
CA ALA A 91 1.41 -16.15 -11.86
C ALA A 91 2.08 -16.59 -10.55
N VAL A 92 1.57 -17.67 -9.97
CA VAL A 92 1.93 -18.14 -8.62
C VAL A 92 3.45 -18.26 -8.48
N GLY A 93 4.03 -17.54 -7.52
CA GLY A 93 5.47 -17.56 -7.24
C GLY A 93 6.34 -16.61 -8.07
N GLN A 94 5.79 -15.79 -8.98
CA GLN A 94 6.59 -14.83 -9.77
C GLN A 94 7.32 -13.78 -8.90
N GLY A 95 6.79 -13.45 -7.73
CA GLY A 95 7.38 -12.49 -6.79
C GLY A 95 8.24 -13.13 -5.70
N LEU A 96 8.76 -14.35 -5.92
CA LEU A 96 9.61 -15.01 -4.94
C LEU A 96 10.93 -14.25 -4.79
N HIS A 97 11.20 -13.79 -3.58
CA HIS A 97 12.50 -13.27 -3.18
C HIS A 97 13.08 -14.19 -2.12
N ALA A 98 14.39 -14.45 -2.21
CA ALA A 98 15.09 -15.16 -1.15
C ALA A 98 14.97 -14.35 0.15
N THR A 99 14.81 -15.05 1.28
CA THR A 99 14.78 -14.38 2.58
C THR A 99 16.17 -13.86 2.89
N ASP A 100 16.29 -12.55 3.06
CA ASP A 100 17.51 -11.91 3.55
C ASP A 100 17.60 -12.14 5.06
N TYR A 101 18.37 -13.14 5.46
CA TYR A 101 18.65 -13.40 6.86
C TYR A 101 19.56 -12.31 7.43
N VAL A 102 19.25 -11.86 8.65
CA VAL A 102 20.15 -10.99 9.41
C VAL A 102 21.28 -11.80 10.02
N ASP A 103 22.51 -11.28 9.99
CA ASP A 103 23.69 -11.99 10.53
C ASP A 103 23.54 -12.31 12.02
N THR A 104 22.89 -11.41 12.77
CA THR A 104 22.66 -11.57 14.20
C THR A 104 21.17 -11.48 14.49
N PRO A 105 20.49 -12.61 14.73
CA PRO A 105 19.08 -12.62 15.10
C PRO A 105 18.82 -11.89 16.42
N ALA A 106 17.71 -11.15 16.49
CA ALA A 106 17.25 -10.57 17.75
C ALA A 106 16.83 -11.67 18.73
N THR A 107 17.15 -11.47 20.02
CA THR A 107 16.75 -12.37 21.11
C THR A 107 15.76 -11.69 22.05
N PHE A 108 15.00 -12.48 22.81
CA PHE A 108 14.15 -12.00 23.89
C PHE A 108 14.16 -12.99 25.06
N ASP A 109 13.89 -12.51 26.26
CA ASP A 109 13.78 -13.35 27.45
C ASP A 109 12.47 -14.14 27.41
N GLY A 110 12.55 -15.37 26.89
CA GLY A 110 11.42 -16.28 26.74
C GLY A 110 11.43 -17.43 27.76
N ILE A 111 10.28 -18.09 27.90
CA ILE A 111 10.14 -19.26 28.76
C ILE A 111 10.27 -20.52 27.89
N VAL A 112 11.42 -21.17 27.97
CA VAL A 112 11.74 -22.39 27.20
C VAL A 112 11.00 -23.58 27.80
N ARG A 113 10.19 -24.26 27.00
CA ARG A 113 9.47 -25.48 27.38
C ARG A 113 10.33 -26.72 27.13
N ALA A 114 9.97 -27.83 27.76
CA ALA A 114 10.69 -29.10 27.62
C ALA A 114 10.73 -29.62 26.16
N ASP A 115 9.79 -29.21 25.32
CA ASP A 115 9.73 -29.56 23.89
C ASP A 115 10.46 -28.56 22.98
N GLY A 116 11.16 -27.56 23.55
CA GLY A 116 11.90 -26.55 22.82
C GLY A 116 11.09 -25.33 22.36
N ARG A 117 9.75 -25.34 22.49
CA ARG A 117 8.95 -24.13 22.18
C ARG A 117 9.21 -23.04 23.22
N ILE A 118 9.14 -21.78 22.79
CA ILE A 118 9.44 -20.61 23.62
C ILE A 118 8.17 -19.77 23.79
N ALA A 119 7.74 -19.54 25.03
CA ALA A 119 6.55 -18.74 25.33
C ALA A 119 6.91 -17.29 25.72
N THR A 120 6.02 -16.35 25.38
CA THR A 120 6.11 -14.91 25.74
C THR A 120 5.33 -14.55 27.01
N ARG A 121 4.49 -15.47 27.51
CA ARG A 121 3.67 -15.34 28.74
C ARG A 121 3.59 -16.69 29.46
N ASN A 122 3.41 -16.64 30.79
CA ASN A 122 3.21 -17.84 31.61
C ASN A 122 1.78 -17.89 32.15
N TYR A 123 0.91 -18.64 31.48
CA TYR A 123 -0.47 -18.82 31.90
C TYR A 123 -0.67 -20.17 32.58
N ILE A 124 -1.55 -20.21 33.57
CA ILE A 124 -2.16 -21.43 34.07
C ILE A 124 -3.49 -21.60 33.34
N GLY A 125 -3.59 -22.62 32.49
CA GLY A 125 -4.83 -22.97 31.82
C GLY A 125 -5.62 -23.96 32.67
N VAL A 126 -6.82 -23.57 33.12
CA VAL A 126 -7.79 -24.49 33.73
C VAL A 126 -8.80 -24.84 32.66
N LEU A 127 -8.82 -26.10 32.23
CA LEU A 127 -9.73 -26.60 31.20
C LEU A 127 -10.54 -27.76 31.75
N THR A 128 -11.82 -27.79 31.41
CA THR A 128 -12.69 -28.96 31.65
C THR A 128 -12.72 -29.80 30.38
N SER A 129 -12.67 -31.13 30.52
CA SER A 129 -13.05 -32.01 29.42
C SER A 129 -14.54 -31.84 29.13
N VAL A 130 -14.94 -31.91 27.86
CA VAL A 130 -16.34 -31.80 27.44
C VAL A 130 -17.26 -32.69 28.30
N ASN A 131 -18.46 -32.18 28.60
CA ASN A 131 -19.49 -32.78 29.45
C ASN A 131 -18.94 -33.45 30.73
N CYS A 132 -18.57 -32.60 31.69
CA CYS A 132 -18.70 -32.92 33.10
C CYS A 132 -19.54 -31.81 33.75
N SER A 133 -20.83 -32.15 34.00
CA SER A 133 -21.92 -31.46 34.73
C SER A 133 -22.09 -29.95 34.59
#